data_AF-X1HYJ0-F1
#
_entry.id   AF-X1HYJ0-F1
#
_cell.length_a   1.000
_cell.length_b   1.000
_cell.length_c   1.000
_cell.angle_alpha   90.00
_cell.angle_beta   90.00
_cell.angle_gamma   90.00
#
_symmetry.space_group_name_H-M   'P 1'
#
loop_
_entity.id
_entity.type
_entity.pdbx_description
1 polymer ?
#
loop_
_entity_poly.entity_id
_entity_poly.type
_entity_poly.pdbx_seq_one_letter_code
_entity_poly.pdbx_strand_id
1 'polypeptide(L)' 'MKTSLIINADLGKETINRNIYGHFAEHLGRCIYEGIWVGEESQISNTRGIRNDVIEALRKISIPVLRWPGG' A
#
# COMPACT_ATOMS: atom_id res chain seq x y z
N MET A 1 -27.84 -14.65 23.42
CA MET A 1 -27.60 -15.39 22.17
C MET A 1 -26.25 -16.06 22.25
N LYS A 2 -26.12 -17.31 21.79
CA LYS A 2 -24.85 -18.03 21.73
C LYS A 2 -24.49 -18.24 20.26
N THR A 3 -23.32 -17.79 19.85
CA THR A 3 -22.80 -17.93 18.49
C THR A 3 -21.58 -18.84 18.51
N SER A 4 -21.47 -19.77 17.57
CA SER A 4 -20.34 -20.67 17.41
C SER A 4 -19.83 -20.68 15.97
N LEU A 5 -18.51 -20.81 15.80
CA LEU A 5 -17.80 -20.92 14.53
C LEU A 5 -16.86 -22.13 14.60
N ILE A 6 -16.78 -22.91 13.51
CA ILE A 6 -15.82 -24.02 13.36
C ILE A 6 -14.95 -23.71 12.14
N ILE A 7 -13.63 -23.84 12.27
CA ILE A 7 -12.65 -23.58 11.21
C ILE A 7 -11.87 -24.87 10.95
N ASN A 8 -11.92 -25.38 9.71
CA ASN A 8 -11.17 -26.56 9.26
C ASN A 8 -10.06 -26.10 8.30
N ALA A 9 -8.83 -26.01 8.80
CA ALA A 9 -7.70 -25.45 8.05
C ALA A 9 -7.18 -26.35 6.91
N ASP A 10 -7.57 -27.63 6.92
CA ASP A 10 -7.18 -28.68 5.97
C ASP A 10 -8.05 -28.74 4.70
N LEU A 11 -9.18 -28.02 4.68
CA LEU A 11 -10.12 -28.02 3.55
C LEU A 11 -9.86 -26.90 2.52
N GLY A 12 -8.81 -26.11 2.68
CA GLY A 12 -8.44 -25.04 1.75
C GLY A 12 -8.04 -25.58 0.38
N LYS A 13 -8.60 -25.03 -0.71
CA LYS A 13 -8.32 -25.45 -2.10
C LYS A 13 -7.59 -24.40 -2.92
N GLU A 14 -7.74 -23.14 -2.55
CA GLU A 14 -7.27 -22.01 -3.33
C GLU A 14 -6.18 -21.24 -2.58
N THR A 15 -5.21 -20.72 -3.34
CA THR A 15 -4.25 -19.74 -2.81
C THR A 15 -4.79 -18.34 -3.02
N ILE A 16 -4.86 -17.56 -1.94
CA ILE A 16 -5.24 -16.15 -2.04
C ILE A 16 -4.18 -15.43 -2.87
N ASN A 17 -4.58 -14.89 -4.02
CA ASN A 17 -3.68 -14.10 -4.85
C ASN A 17 -3.28 -12.84 -4.07
N ARG A 18 -2.00 -12.68 -3.77
CA ARG A 18 -1.51 -11.54 -2.99
C ARG A 18 -1.95 -10.18 -3.57
N ASN A 19 -2.12 -10.07 -4.89
CA ASN A 19 -2.46 -8.82 -5.55
C ASN A 19 -3.86 -8.29 -5.21
N ILE A 20 -4.71 -9.05 -4.52
CA ILE A 20 -5.95 -8.50 -3.94
C ILE A 20 -5.68 -7.46 -2.84
N TYR A 21 -4.49 -7.48 -2.25
CA TYR A 21 -4.01 -6.48 -1.29
C TYR A 21 -3.26 -5.32 -1.99
N GLY A 22 -3.51 -5.12 -3.28
CA GLY A 22 -2.92 -4.05 -4.07
C GLY A 22 -3.41 -2.66 -3.68
N HIS A 23 -2.67 -1.64 -4.09
CA HIS A 23 -2.99 -0.24 -3.84
C HIS A 23 -3.07 0.55 -5.16
N PHE A 24 -3.50 1.80 -5.05
CA PHE A 24 -3.65 2.72 -6.17
C PHE A 24 -3.11 4.11 -5.80
N ALA A 25 -2.38 4.71 -6.72
CA ALA A 25 -1.91 6.08 -6.63
C ALA A 25 -2.24 6.82 -7.94
N GLU A 26 -2.56 8.10 -7.82
CA GLU A 26 -2.99 8.93 -8.93
C GLU A 26 -2.46 10.36 -8.79
N HIS A 27 -2.29 11.06 -9.90
CA HIS A 27 -2.13 12.52 -9.89
C HIS A 27 -3.44 13.23 -9.48
N LEU A 28 -3.92 12.96 -8.26
CA LEU A 28 -5.15 13.51 -7.69
C LEU A 28 -4.86 14.14 -6.33
N GLY A 29 -5.17 15.44 -6.22
CA GLY A 29 -4.92 16.22 -5.02
C GLY A 29 -3.46 16.12 -4.57
N ARG A 30 -3.26 15.66 -3.33
CA ARG A 30 -1.93 15.53 -2.70
C ARG A 30 -1.43 14.08 -2.61
N CYS A 31 -1.98 13.17 -3.43
CA CYS A 31 -1.50 11.79 -3.43
C CYS A 31 -0.02 11.73 -3.85
N ILE A 32 0.35 12.53 -4.85
CA ILE A 32 1.69 12.51 -5.44
C ILE A 32 2.46 13.73 -5.01
N TYR A 33 2.06 14.91 -5.47
CA TYR A 33 2.70 16.16 -5.07
C TYR A 33 2.29 16.51 -3.63
N GLU A 34 3.27 16.85 -2.79
CA GLU A 34 3.11 17.01 -1.33
C GLU A 34 2.81 15.70 -0.57
N GLY A 35 2.66 14.58 -1.29
CA GLY A 35 2.44 13.24 -0.77
C GLY A 35 3.67 12.36 -0.92
N ILE A 36 3.66 11.45 -1.91
CA ILE A 36 4.80 10.58 -2.24
C ILE A 36 6.02 11.39 -2.67
N TRP A 37 5.81 12.47 -3.44
CA TRP A 37 6.85 13.37 -3.93
C TRP A 37 6.82 14.72 -3.19
N VAL A 38 7.96 15.08 -2.61
CA VAL A 38 8.16 16.35 -1.89
C VAL A 38 9.25 17.24 -2.49
N GLY A 39 9.98 16.76 -3.51
CA GLY A 39 11.11 17.46 -4.14
C GLY A 39 12.45 17.16 -3.46
N GLU A 40 13.55 17.18 -4.23
CA GLU A 40 14.88 16.78 -3.73
C GLU A 40 15.39 17.71 -2.62
N GLU A 41 15.13 19.01 -2.75
CA GLU A 41 15.52 20.05 -1.79
C GLU A 41 14.54 20.22 -0.61
N SER A 42 13.58 19.30 -0.46
CA SER A 42 12.61 19.36 0.63
C SER A 42 13.27 19.20 1.99
N GLN A 43 12.80 19.97 2.98
CA GLN A 43 13.18 19.77 4.38
C GLN A 43 12.65 18.44 4.94
N ILE A 44 11.67 17.81 4.28
CA ILE A 44 11.19 16.48 4.62
C ILE A 44 12.19 15.45 4.13
N SER A 45 12.59 14.52 5.01
CA SER A 45 13.52 13.45 4.68
C SER A 45 13.04 12.65 3.47
N ASN A 46 13.87 12.64 2.42
CA ASN A 46 13.54 12.06 1.13
C ASN A 46 14.76 11.39 0.48
N THR A 47 14.50 10.53 -0.49
CA THR A 47 15.52 9.98 -1.39
C THR A 47 15.15 10.37 -2.81
N ARG A 48 15.94 11.26 -3.43
CA ARG A 48 15.65 11.83 -4.76
C ARG A 48 14.22 12.38 -4.84
N GLY A 49 13.79 13.14 -3.84
CA GLY A 49 12.47 13.77 -3.77
C GLY A 49 11.31 12.88 -3.35
N ILE A 50 11.53 11.56 -3.22
CA ILE A 50 10.52 10.61 -2.72
C ILE A 50 10.58 10.55 -1.19
N ARG A 51 9.44 10.77 -0.54
CA ARG A 51 9.33 10.88 0.92
C ARG A 51 9.64 9.54 1.62
N ASN A 52 10.63 9.51 2.50
CA ASN A 52 11.14 8.27 3.08
C ASN A 52 10.14 7.58 4.01
N ASP A 53 9.44 8.35 4.85
CA ASP A 53 8.43 7.86 5.80
C ASP A 53 7.26 7.15 5.10
N VAL A 54 6.82 7.67 3.95
CA VAL A 54 5.78 7.06 3.12
C VAL A 54 6.26 5.72 2.56
N ILE A 55 7.48 5.64 2.04
CA ILE A 55 8.05 4.39 1.52
C ILE A 55 8.20 3.36 2.64
N GLU A 56 8.64 3.76 3.84
CA GLU A 56 8.70 2.86 4.99
C GLU A 56 7.32 2.35 5.41
N ALA A 57 6.30 3.20 5.39
CA ALA A 57 4.93 2.79 5.68
C ALA A 57 4.42 1.75 4.67
N LEU A 58 4.65 1.97 3.36
CA LEU A 58 4.26 1.02 2.31
C LEU A 58 5.00 -0.33 2.44
N ARG A 59 6.27 -0.30 2.86
CA ARG A 59 7.05 -1.54 3.14
C ARG A 59 6.50 -2.29 4.34
N LYS A 60 6.12 -1.60 5.43
CA LYS A 60 5.55 -2.23 6.63
C LYS A 60 4.25 -2.99 6.35
N ILE A 61 3.41 -2.48 5.44
CA ILE A 61 2.16 -3.15 5.05
C ILE A 61 2.34 -4.14 3.87
N SER A 62 3.58 -4.33 3.39
CA SER A 62 3.93 -5.33 2.39
C SER A 62 3.10 -5.28 1.11
N ILE A 63 2.92 -4.07 0.54
CA ILE A 63 2.10 -3.91 -0.67
C ILE A 63 2.63 -4.81 -1.80
N PRO A 64 1.77 -5.58 -2.47
CA PRO A 64 2.17 -6.51 -3.52
C PRO A 64 2.27 -5.83 -4.88
N VAL A 65 1.42 -4.83 -5.13
CA VAL A 65 1.31 -4.09 -6.38
C VAL A 65 0.75 -2.70 -6.08
N LEU A 66 1.20 -1.70 -6.84
CA LEU A 66 0.68 -0.34 -6.84
C LEU A 66 0.27 0.04 -8.26
N ARG A 67 -1.02 0.26 -8.48
CA ARG A 67 -1.55 0.78 -9.75
C ARG A 67 -1.26 2.28 -9.84
N TRP A 68 -0.84 2.72 -11.02
CA TRP A 68 -0.40 4.08 -11.36
C TRP A 68 -0.55 4.26 -12.89
N PRO A 69 -0.88 5.45 -13.46
CA PRO A 69 -0.88 6.79 -12.86
C PRO A 69 -2.25 7.38 -12.49
N GLY A 70 -3.34 6.64 -12.62
CA GLY A 70 -4.69 7.16 -12.38
C GLY A 70 -5.80 6.35 -13.06
N GLY A 71 -7.05 6.80 -12.85
CA GLY A 71 -8.27 6.38 -13.55
C GLY A 71 -8.67 4.92 -13.41
#